data_AF-A0A7G7ZD73-F1
#
_entry.id   AF-A0A7G7ZD73-F1
#
_cell.length_a   1.000
_cell.length_b   1.000
_cell.length_c   1.000
_cell.angle_alpha   90.00
_cell.angle_beta   90.00
_cell.angle_gamma   90.00
#
_symmetry.space_group_name_H-M   'P 1'
#
loop_
_entity.id
_entity.type
_entity.pdbx_description
1 polymer ?
#
loop_
_entity_poly.entity_id
_entity_poly.type
_entity_poly.pdbx_seq_one_letter_code
_entity_poly.pdbx_strand_id
1 'polypeptide(L)'
;MSMNAALPTIRPTPRPYAIPSAAAQMTRRNTYTLKVRGNRMADCNLFDGDVIVIRRYQHDNQDETVIAEINQQALALKQLSISRAGVRLWLDDAQHPEVFLHNRDIQVLGMFMGIEHHPVTH
;
A
#
# COMPACT_ATOMS: atom_id res chain seq x y z
N MET A 1 -11.81 -13.81 54.47
CA MET A 1 -10.55 -14.36 53.93
C MET A 1 -10.40 -13.83 52.51
N SER A 2 -9.46 -12.89 52.30
CA SER A 2 -9.30 -12.17 51.03
C SER A 2 -8.13 -12.76 50.25
N MET A 3 -8.36 -13.25 49.05
CA MET A 3 -7.31 -13.74 48.14
C MET A 3 -6.91 -12.62 47.18
N ASN A 4 -5.73 -12.03 47.39
CA ASN A 4 -5.10 -11.13 46.42
C ASN A 4 -4.19 -11.95 45.51
N ALA A 5 -4.58 -12.15 44.27
CA ALA A 5 -3.71 -12.70 43.22
C ALA A 5 -3.04 -11.52 42.49
N ALA A 6 -1.74 -11.33 42.70
CA ALA A 6 -0.96 -10.34 41.97
C ALA A 6 -0.67 -10.86 40.54
N LEU A 7 -0.99 -10.04 39.52
CA LEU A 7 -0.70 -10.33 38.12
C LEU A 7 0.81 -10.22 37.84
N PRO A 8 1.39 -11.08 36.98
CA PRO A 8 2.81 -11.02 36.66
C PRO A 8 3.13 -9.76 35.83
N THR A 9 4.17 -9.03 36.25
CA THR A 9 4.70 -7.87 35.50
C THR A 9 5.46 -8.36 34.27
N ILE A 10 4.84 -8.27 33.09
CA ILE A 10 5.53 -8.49 31.82
C ILE A 10 6.40 -7.25 31.55
N ARG A 11 7.71 -7.36 31.77
CA ARG A 11 8.67 -6.36 31.28
C ARG A 11 8.94 -6.65 29.80
N PRO A 12 8.58 -5.76 28.86
CA PRO A 12 9.01 -5.92 27.48
C PRO A 12 10.54 -5.84 27.45
N THR A 13 11.21 -6.95 27.17
CA THR A 13 12.64 -6.93 26.88
C THR A 13 12.83 -6.19 25.56
N PRO A 14 13.58 -5.09 25.52
CA PRO A 14 13.88 -4.43 24.25
C PRO A 14 14.69 -5.43 23.42
N ARG A 15 14.08 -5.95 22.35
CA ARG A 15 14.85 -6.67 21.34
C ARG A 15 15.83 -5.66 20.76
N PRO A 16 17.15 -5.92 20.78
CA PRO A 16 18.09 -5.04 20.11
C PRO A 16 17.64 -4.90 18.66
N TYR A 17 17.56 -3.67 18.18
CA TYR A 17 17.27 -3.40 16.77
C TYR A 17 18.42 -4.02 15.98
N ALA A 18 18.20 -5.20 15.41
CA ALA A 18 19.22 -5.92 14.68
C ALA A 18 19.60 -5.08 13.47
N ILE A 19 20.85 -4.63 13.43
CA ILE A 19 21.39 -3.96 12.23
C ILE A 19 21.35 -5.02 11.13
N PRO A 20 20.61 -4.78 10.02
CA PRO A 20 20.59 -5.71 8.91
C PRO A 20 22.03 -5.98 8.47
N SER A 21 22.36 -7.25 8.24
CA SER A 21 23.66 -7.62 7.66
C SER A 21 23.81 -6.94 6.29
N ALA A 22 25.04 -6.64 5.87
CA ALA A 22 25.31 -6.01 4.58
C ALA A 22 24.80 -6.82 3.36
N ALA A 23 24.37 -8.06 3.58
CA ALA A 23 23.77 -8.95 2.59
C ALA A 23 22.23 -8.96 2.62
N ALA A 24 21.55 -8.21 3.50
CA ALA A 24 20.08 -8.21 3.55
C ALA A 24 19.49 -7.50 2.32
N GLN A 25 18.52 -8.14 1.66
CA GLN A 25 17.76 -7.48 0.59
C GLN A 25 16.78 -6.49 1.20
N MET A 26 16.69 -5.30 0.60
CA MET A 26 15.77 -4.26 1.00
C MET A 26 14.60 -4.16 0.02
N THR A 27 13.39 -4.04 0.57
CA THR A 27 12.17 -3.75 -0.19
C THR A 27 11.55 -2.48 0.34
N ARG A 28 11.39 -1.47 -0.53
CA ARG A 28 10.67 -0.25 -0.21
C ARG A 28 9.20 -0.46 -0.53
N ARG A 29 8.33 -0.16 0.42
CA ARG A 29 6.88 -0.32 0.29
C ARG A 29 6.20 1.01 0.47
N ASN A 30 5.56 1.50 -0.59
CA ASN A 30 4.77 2.72 -0.57
C ASN A 30 3.30 2.37 -0.77
N THR A 31 2.45 2.77 0.17
CA THR A 31 1.00 2.54 0.11
C THR A 31 0.27 3.88 0.07
N TYR A 32 -0.60 4.05 -0.92
CA TYR A 32 -1.47 5.22 -1.08
C TYR A 32 -2.91 4.78 -0.92
N THR A 33 -3.67 5.50 -0.11
CA THR A 33 -5.09 5.23 0.10
C THR A 33 -5.91 6.43 -0.38
N LEU A 34 -6.76 6.19 -1.36
CA LEU A 34 -7.61 7.20 -1.99
C LEU A 34 -9.08 6.83 -1.76
N LYS A 35 -9.94 7.81 -1.56
CA LYS A 35 -11.39 7.64 -1.52
C LYS A 35 -12.03 8.38 -2.68
N VAL A 36 -12.91 7.73 -3.41
CA VAL A 36 -13.69 8.34 -4.48
C VAL A 36 -14.72 9.30 -3.90
N ARG A 37 -14.90 10.44 -4.58
CA ARG A 37 -15.81 11.53 -4.23
C ARG A 37 -16.75 11.80 -5.40
N GLY A 38 -18.04 11.63 -5.18
CA GLY A 38 -19.07 11.72 -6.20
C GLY A 38 -19.08 10.55 -7.18
N ASN A 39 -19.93 10.64 -8.20
CA ASN A 39 -20.20 9.52 -9.13
C ASN A 39 -19.62 9.77 -10.53
N ARG A 40 -18.62 10.65 -10.67
CA ARG A 40 -18.03 10.98 -11.98
C ARG A 40 -17.22 9.83 -12.58
N MET A 41 -16.92 8.82 -11.76
CA MET A 41 -16.13 7.65 -12.12
C MET A 41 -16.97 6.37 -12.27
N ALA A 42 -18.30 6.51 -12.38
CA ALA A 42 -19.21 5.38 -12.50
C ALA A 42 -18.94 4.53 -13.75
N ASP A 43 -18.39 5.12 -14.82
CA ASP A 43 -17.97 4.41 -16.04
C ASP A 43 -16.87 3.38 -15.76
N CYS A 44 -16.09 3.58 -14.71
CA CYS A 44 -15.06 2.65 -14.23
C CYS A 44 -15.57 1.76 -13.08
N ASN A 45 -16.89 1.70 -12.85
CA ASN A 45 -17.51 1.00 -11.73
C ASN A 45 -17.00 1.49 -10.34
N LEU A 46 -16.71 2.80 -10.26
CA LEU A 46 -16.25 3.49 -9.05
C LEU A 46 -17.29 4.52 -8.61
N PHE A 47 -17.76 4.41 -7.37
CA PHE A 47 -18.83 5.20 -6.79
C PHE A 47 -18.36 6.02 -5.59
N ASP A 48 -19.14 7.03 -5.20
CA ASP A 48 -18.83 7.86 -4.02
C ASP A 48 -18.64 7.00 -2.77
N GLY A 49 -17.50 7.19 -2.10
CA GLY A 49 -17.14 6.43 -0.90
C GLY A 49 -16.26 5.21 -1.15
N ASP A 50 -16.09 4.76 -2.39
CA ASP A 50 -15.19 3.64 -2.71
C ASP A 50 -13.75 3.98 -2.34
N VAL A 51 -13.02 2.98 -1.84
CA VAL A 51 -11.62 3.14 -1.41
C VAL A 51 -10.72 2.37 -2.35
N ILE A 52 -9.68 3.06 -2.83
CA ILE A 52 -8.65 2.51 -3.69
C ILE A 52 -7.35 2.47 -2.89
N VAL A 53 -6.74 1.29 -2.80
CA VAL A 53 -5.47 1.08 -2.12
C VAL A 53 -4.40 0.72 -3.14
N ILE A 54 -3.42 1.60 -3.33
CA ILE A 54 -2.32 1.42 -4.27
C ILE A 54 -1.08 1.02 -3.47
N ARG A 55 -0.51 -0.14 -3.75
CA ARG A 55 0.72 -0.65 -3.13
C ARG A 55 1.81 -0.73 -4.17
N ARG A 56 2.91 -0.03 -3.93
CA ARG A 56 4.13 -0.02 -4.76
C ARG A 56 5.26 -0.66 -3.97
N TYR A 57 5.83 -1.72 -4.52
CA TYR A 57 6.98 -2.44 -3.98
C TYR A 57 8.17 -2.21 -4.90
N GLN A 58 9.29 -1.77 -4.35
CA GLN A 58 10.54 -1.60 -5.07
C GLN A 58 11.61 -2.46 -4.40
N HIS A 59 12.14 -3.42 -5.15
CA HIS A 59 13.24 -4.27 -4.71
C HIS A 59 14.58 -3.65 -5.11
N ASP A 60 15.65 -3.94 -4.36
CA ASP A 60 17.00 -3.47 -4.69
C ASP A 60 17.48 -3.92 -6.09
N ASN A 61 16.93 -5.03 -6.62
CA ASN A 61 17.21 -5.54 -7.96
C ASN A 61 16.48 -4.77 -9.09
N GLN A 62 15.93 -3.59 -8.81
CA GLN A 62 15.20 -2.71 -9.74
C GLN A 62 13.82 -3.20 -10.21
N ASP A 63 13.38 -4.40 -9.81
CA ASP A 63 12.00 -4.84 -10.06
C ASP A 63 11.02 -4.01 -9.23
N GLU A 64 10.10 -3.34 -9.93
CA GLU A 64 9.01 -2.58 -9.34
C GLU A 64 7.69 -3.28 -9.60
N THR A 65 6.95 -3.58 -8.54
CA THR A 65 5.60 -4.12 -8.64
C THR A 65 4.61 -3.13 -8.08
N VAL A 66 3.59 -2.79 -8.86
CA VAL A 66 2.51 -1.91 -8.41
C VAL A 66 1.18 -2.65 -8.52
N ILE A 67 0.42 -2.65 -7.44
CA ILE A 67 -0.88 -3.32 -7.35
C ILE A 67 -1.89 -2.28 -6.86
N ALA A 68 -3.02 -2.16 -7.53
CA ALA A 68 -4.16 -1.41 -7.05
C ALA A 68 -5.27 -2.35 -6.61
N GLU A 69 -5.80 -2.13 -5.42
CA GLU A 69 -6.99 -2.80 -4.92
C GLU A 69 -8.18 -1.86 -5.08
N ILE A 70 -9.13 -2.25 -5.93
CA ILE A 70 -10.35 -1.50 -6.24
C ILE A 70 -11.52 -2.44 -6.01
N ASN A 71 -12.51 -2.05 -5.20
CA ASN A 71 -13.70 -2.89 -4.92
C ASN A 71 -13.37 -4.32 -4.49
N GLN A 72 -12.35 -4.49 -3.63
CA GLN A 72 -11.84 -5.80 -3.16
C GLN A 72 -11.18 -6.67 -4.25
N GLN A 73 -10.97 -6.12 -5.45
CA GLN A 73 -10.25 -6.79 -6.54
C GLN A 73 -8.84 -6.23 -6.65
N ALA A 74 -7.85 -7.12 -6.56
CA ALA A 74 -6.45 -6.75 -6.74
C ALA A 74 -6.10 -6.80 -8.23
N LEU A 75 -5.64 -5.67 -8.76
CA LEU A 75 -5.27 -5.49 -10.15
C LEU A 75 -3.78 -5.13 -10.24
N ALA A 76 -3.04 -5.88 -11.04
CA ALA A 76 -1.65 -5.58 -11.35
C ALA A 76 -1.60 -4.35 -12.28
N LEU A 77 -0.74 -3.41 -11.94
CA LEU A 77 -0.50 -2.21 -12.74
C LEU A 77 0.81 -2.35 -13.50
N LYS A 78 0.74 -2.10 -14.80
CA LYS A 78 1.91 -1.91 -15.64
C LYS A 78 2.61 -0.60 -15.33
N GLN A 79 1.83 0.44 -15.03
CA GLN A 79 2.36 1.77 -14.73
C GLN A 79 1.44 2.56 -13.80
N LEU A 80 2.05 3.36 -12.92
CA LEU A 80 1.40 4.33 -12.05
C LEU A 80 2.00 5.72 -12.32
N SER A 81 1.15 6.71 -12.59
CA SER A 81 1.56 8.11 -12.68
C SER A 81 0.73 8.97 -11.74
N ILE A 82 1.41 9.77 -10.92
CA ILE A 82 0.80 10.71 -9.99
C ILE A 82 1.22 12.12 -10.43
N SER A 83 0.24 12.96 -10.71
CA SER A 83 0.45 14.31 -11.25
C SER A 83 -0.47 15.34 -10.58
N ARG A 84 -0.29 16.62 -10.92
CA ARG A 84 -1.19 17.69 -10.46
C ARG A 84 -2.62 17.56 -11.00
N ALA A 85 -2.82 16.81 -12.08
CA ALA A 85 -4.14 16.59 -12.66
C ALA A 85 -4.91 15.45 -11.95
N GLY A 86 -4.19 14.48 -11.39
CA GLY A 86 -4.77 13.25 -10.91
C GLY A 86 -3.78 12.10 -10.80
N VAL A 87 -4.32 10.94 -10.45
CA VAL A 87 -3.63 9.65 -10.42
C VAL A 87 -4.09 8.82 -11.62
N ARG A 88 -3.13 8.24 -12.34
CA ARG A 88 -3.36 7.49 -13.57
C ARG A 88 -2.80 6.08 -13.39
N LEU A 89 -3.67 5.09 -13.60
CA LEU A 89 -3.41 3.68 -13.36
C LEU A 89 -3.52 2.94 -14.70
N TRP A 90 -2.42 2.38 -15.19
CA TRP A 90 -2.44 1.50 -16.35
C TRP A 90 -2.44 0.05 -15.88
N LEU A 91 -3.53 -0.65 -16.16
CA LEU A 91 -3.69 -2.05 -15.82
C LEU A 91 -2.95 -2.90 -16.87
N ASP A 92 -2.52 -4.09 -16.46
CA ASP A 92 -1.85 -5.03 -17.37
C ASP A 92 -2.84 -5.91 -18.16
N ASP A 93 -4.14 -5.70 -17.99
CA ASP A 93 -5.22 -6.41 -18.68
C ASP A 93 -5.88 -5.54 -19.76
N ALA A 94 -6.07 -6.11 -20.95
CA ALA A 94 -6.64 -5.44 -22.12
C ALA A 94 -8.12 -5.03 -21.96
N GLN A 95 -8.83 -5.61 -20.98
CA GLN A 95 -10.24 -5.29 -20.72
C GLN A 95 -10.45 -3.92 -20.05
N HIS A 96 -9.45 -3.41 -19.31
CA HIS A 96 -9.54 -2.15 -18.58
C HIS A 96 -8.25 -1.35 -18.80
N PRO A 97 -8.12 -0.60 -19.91
CA PRO A 97 -6.80 -0.13 -20.35
C PRO A 97 -6.18 0.94 -19.45
N GLU A 98 -6.99 1.82 -18.86
CA GLU A 98 -6.51 2.93 -18.05
C GLU A 98 -7.63 3.45 -17.12
N VAL A 99 -7.30 3.68 -15.85
CA VAL A 99 -8.19 4.37 -14.91
C VAL A 99 -7.55 5.71 -14.54
N PHE A 100 -8.23 6.81 -14.84
CA PHE A 100 -7.78 8.16 -14.47
C PHE A 100 -8.65 8.74 -13.35
N LEU A 101 -8.02 8.92 -12.20
CA LEU A 101 -8.59 9.46 -10.99
C LEU A 101 -8.27 10.97 -10.92
N HIS A 102 -9.24 11.82 -11.22
CA HIS A 102 -9.06 13.27 -11.12
C HIS A 102 -8.97 13.73 -9.66
N ASN A 103 -8.07 14.69 -9.37
CA ASN A 103 -7.89 15.24 -8.03
C ASN A 103 -9.16 15.85 -7.41
N ARG A 104 -10.13 16.28 -8.23
CA ARG A 104 -11.42 16.82 -7.75
C ARG A 104 -12.41 15.73 -7.31
N ASP A 105 -12.25 14.52 -7.85
CA ASP A 105 -13.14 13.38 -7.67
C ASP A 105 -12.55 12.33 -6.72
N ILE A 106 -11.39 12.63 -6.10
CA ILE A 106 -10.76 11.78 -5.09
C ILE A 106 -10.34 12.58 -3.87
N GLN A 107 -10.32 11.90 -2.73
CA GLN A 107 -9.79 12.38 -1.46
C GLN A 107 -8.65 11.47 -1.04
N VAL A 108 -7.48 12.04 -0.76
CA VAL A 108 -6.37 11.27 -0.17
C VAL A 108 -6.69 11.00 1.29
N LEU A 109 -6.75 9.71 1.67
CA LEU A 109 -6.94 9.30 3.06
C LEU A 109 -5.61 9.19 3.80
N GLY A 110 -4.55 8.74 3.11
CA GLY A 110 -3.23 8.61 3.70
C GLY A 110 -2.16 8.11 2.73
N MET A 111 -0.91 8.29 3.14
CA MET A 111 0.28 7.77 2.46
C MET A 111 1.21 7.17 3.51
N PHE A 112 1.58 5.92 3.32
CA PHE A 112 2.44 5.15 4.23
C PHE A 112 3.67 4.68 3.48
N MET A 113 4.84 4.93 4.05
CA MET A 113 6.12 4.47 3.50
C MET A 113 6.78 3.53 4.52
N GLY A 114 7.26 2.40 4.04
CA GLY A 114 7.90 1.37 4.83
C GLY A 114 9.12 0.78 4.13
N ILE A 115 10.02 0.23 4.93
CA ILE A 115 11.19 -0.50 4.48
C ILE A 115 11.14 -1.87 5.14
N GLU A 116 11.26 -2.92 4.34
CA GLU A 116 11.30 -4.30 4.81
C GLU A 116 12.68 -4.88 4.46
N HIS A 117 13.39 -5.40 5.46
CA HIS A 117 14.67 -6.09 5.29
C HIS A 117 14.43 -7.60 5.34
N HIS A 118 14.89 -8.31 4.32
CA HIS A 118 14.78 -9.76 4.22
C HIS A 118 16.20 -10.38 4.28
N PRO A 119 16.43 -11.38 5.15
CA PRO A 119 17.69 -12.09 5.17
C PRO A 119 17.85 -12.88 3.87
N VAL A 120 19.00 -12.74 3.21
CA VAL A 120 19.34 -13.59 2.05
C VAL A 120 19.50 -15.01 2.56
N THR A 121 18.55 -15.87 2.18
CA THR A 121 18.61 -17.31 2.48
C THR A 121 19.38 -17.96 1.34
N HIS A 122 20.56 -18.49 1.65
CA HIS A 122 21.43 -19.23 0.73
C HIS A 122 20.98 -20.68 0.58
#